data_AF-A0AAT9QJ25-F1
#
_entry.id   AF-A0AAT9QJ25-F1
#
_cell.length_a   1.000
_cell.length_b   1.000
_cell.length_c   1.000
_cell.angle_alpha   90.00
_cell.angle_beta   90.00
_cell.angle_gamma   90.00
#
_symmetry.space_group_name_H-M   'P 1'
#
loop_
_entity.id
_entity.type
_entity.pdbx_description
1 polymer ?
#
loop_
_entity_poly.entity_id
_entity_poly.type
_entity_poly.pdbx_seq_one_letter_code
_entity_poly.pdbx_strand_id
1 'polypeptide(L)'
;MADPALGPVRTMRQHLIVAATVNAVCSGLPGAPKVAALKDGWLMTGPAGASAHRQTVDELWSAVLGCFPDASVVDRLNGRRLAYAADPANAGLPARAAALLPDPDTTKEILHD
;
A
#
# COMPACT_ATOMS: atom_id res chain seq x y z
N MET A 1 -5.11 8.36 13.57
CA MET A 1 -3.89 7.58 13.87
C MET A 1 -2.70 8.20 13.12
N ALA A 2 -1.53 8.36 13.75
CA ALA A 2 -0.35 8.87 13.04
C ALA A 2 0.13 7.83 12.02
N ASP A 3 0.49 8.25 10.80
CA ASP A 3 1.03 7.33 9.79
C ASP A 3 2.55 7.21 9.99
N PRO A 4 3.09 6.03 10.32
CA PRO A 4 4.53 5.86 10.57
C PRO A 4 5.40 6.20 9.36
N ALA A 5 4.88 6.04 8.15
CA ALA A 5 5.62 6.32 6.91
C ALA A 5 5.63 7.82 6.56
N LEU A 6 4.59 8.55 6.92
CA LEU A 6 4.45 9.98 6.59
C LEU A 6 4.78 10.95 7.74
N GLY A 7 4.78 10.47 8.98
CA GLY A 7 4.95 11.30 10.17
C GLY A 7 3.71 12.17 10.47
N PRO A 8 3.86 13.18 11.35
CA PRO A 8 2.72 13.97 11.86
C PRO A 8 2.16 14.98 10.84
N VAL A 9 2.94 15.38 9.83
CA VAL A 9 2.49 16.29 8.77
C VAL A 9 2.32 15.50 7.48
N ARG A 10 1.09 15.44 7.00
CA ARG A 10 0.73 14.80 5.74
C ARG A 10 0.44 15.86 4.67
N THR A 11 1.17 15.79 3.57
CA THR A 11 1.00 16.66 2.41
C THR A 11 0.43 15.86 1.24
N MET A 12 -0.33 16.52 0.36
CA MET A 12 -0.84 15.88 -0.86
C MET A 12 0.28 15.29 -1.71
N ARG A 13 1.46 15.93 -1.74
CA ARG A 13 2.65 15.39 -2.43
C ARG A 13 3.06 14.03 -1.88
N GLN A 14 3.08 13.89 -0.55
CA GLN A 14 3.40 12.61 0.08
C GLN A 14 2.34 11.54 -0.25
N HIS A 15 1.05 11.90 -0.24
CA HIS A 15 -0.02 10.98 -0.64
C HIS A 15 0.15 10.51 -2.10
N LEU A 16 0.48 11.42 -3.02
CA LEU A 16 0.74 11.09 -4.43
C LEU A 16 1.94 10.16 -4.59
N ILE A 17 3.04 10.41 -3.86
CA ILE A 17 4.23 9.55 -3.89
C ILE A 17 3.90 8.13 -3.41
N VAL A 18 3.14 7.99 -2.32
CA VAL A 18 2.72 6.67 -1.82
C VAL A 18 1.83 5.97 -2.85
N ALA A 19 0.83 6.65 -3.41
CA ALA A 19 -0.06 6.06 -4.42
C ALA A 19 0.72 5.56 -5.64
N ALA A 20 1.64 6.39 -6.15
CA ALA A 20 2.50 6.04 -7.28
C ALA A 20 3.40 4.83 -6.95
N THR A 21 3.97 4.80 -5.75
CA THR A 21 4.81 3.69 -5.27
C THR A 21 4.04 2.38 -5.24
N VAL A 22 2.86 2.36 -4.61
CA VAL A 22 2.03 1.15 -4.51
C VAL A 22 1.62 0.66 -5.90
N ASN A 23 1.17 1.56 -6.77
CA ASN A 23 0.83 1.22 -8.15
C ASN A 23 2.03 0.66 -8.94
N ALA A 24 3.22 1.25 -8.78
CA ALA A 24 4.44 0.79 -9.45
C ALA A 24 4.83 -0.62 -8.99
N VAL A 25 4.76 -0.87 -7.68
CA VAL A 25 5.07 -2.18 -7.09
C VAL A 25 4.04 -3.24 -7.50
N CYS A 26 2.75 -2.90 -7.62
CA CYS A 26 1.71 -3.83 -8.03
C CYS A 26 1.60 -4.02 -9.55
N SER A 27 2.23 -3.14 -10.34
CA SER A 27 2.10 -3.13 -11.81
C SER A 27 2.39 -4.48 -12.45
N GLY A 28 1.52 -4.94 -13.36
CA GLY A 28 1.70 -6.21 -14.06
C GLY A 28 1.38 -7.48 -13.27
N LEU A 29 0.85 -7.36 -12.04
CA LEU A 29 0.26 -8.51 -11.34
C LEU A 29 -1.22 -8.69 -11.75
N PRO A 30 -1.67 -9.93 -12.01
CA PRO A 30 -3.08 -10.18 -12.26
C PRO A 30 -3.89 -9.85 -10.99
N GLY A 31 -4.97 -9.09 -11.16
CA GLY A 31 -5.79 -8.64 -10.03
C GLY A 31 -5.20 -7.51 -9.20
N ALA A 32 -4.14 -6.84 -9.68
CA ALA A 32 -3.51 -5.72 -8.98
C ALA A 32 -4.52 -4.60 -8.66
N PRO A 33 -4.60 -4.15 -7.40
CA PRO A 33 -5.43 -3.01 -7.05
C PRO A 33 -4.84 -1.72 -7.64
N LYS A 34 -5.71 -0.74 -7.88
CA LYS A 34 -5.31 0.63 -8.23
C LYS A 34 -5.47 1.54 -7.03
N VAL A 35 -4.50 2.41 -6.82
CA VAL A 35 -4.48 3.37 -5.72
C VAL A 35 -4.52 4.80 -6.26
N ALA A 36 -5.43 5.61 -5.73
CA ALA A 36 -5.51 7.05 -5.98
C ALA A 36 -5.30 7.82 -4.67
N ALA A 37 -4.51 8.89 -4.72
CA ALA A 37 -4.32 9.78 -3.58
C ALA A 37 -5.53 10.70 -3.39
N LEU A 38 -5.96 10.84 -2.14
CA LEU A 38 -7.00 11.77 -1.69
C LEU A 38 -6.38 12.78 -0.71
N LYS A 39 -7.15 13.83 -0.37
CA LYS A 39 -6.70 14.82 0.63
C LYS A 39 -6.41 14.17 1.99
N ASP A 40 -7.19 13.15 2.36
CA ASP A 40 -7.14 12.46 3.66
C ASP A 40 -6.79 10.97 3.54
N GLY A 41 -5.89 10.60 2.62
CA GLY A 41 -5.39 9.22 2.47
C GLY A 41 -5.49 8.71 1.03
N TRP A 42 -5.95 7.48 0.85
CA TRP A 42 -5.96 6.82 -0.45
C TRP A 42 -7.24 6.05 -0.72
N LEU A 43 -7.72 6.14 -1.95
CA LEU A 43 -8.76 5.26 -2.46
C LEU A 43 -8.08 4.06 -3.14
N MET A 44 -8.36 2.86 -2.66
CA MET A 44 -7.93 1.62 -3.29
C MET A 44 -9.11 0.99 -4.01
N THR A 45 -8.96 0.69 -5.30
CA THR A 45 -9.93 -0.05 -6.10
C THR A 45 -9.38 -1.44 -6.37
N GLY A 46 -10.04 -2.45 -5.82
CA GLY A 46 -9.69 -3.85 -6.00
C GLY A 46 -10.13 -4.42 -7.36
N PRO A 47 -9.75 -5.67 -7.66
CA PRO A 47 -10.02 -6.31 -8.95
C PRO A 47 -11.52 -6.49 -9.26
N ALA A 48 -12.35 -6.63 -8.23
CA ALA A 48 -13.81 -6.73 -8.36
C ALA A 48 -14.50 -5.35 -8.52
N GLY A 49 -13.74 -4.25 -8.64
CA GLY A 49 -14.27 -2.90 -8.74
C GLY A 49 -14.69 -2.28 -7.40
N ALA A 50 -14.69 -3.06 -6.31
CA ALA A 50 -14.91 -2.54 -4.97
C ALA A 50 -13.82 -1.51 -4.61
N SER A 51 -14.25 -0.35 -4.14
CA SER A 51 -13.35 0.73 -3.73
C SER A 51 -13.44 0.98 -2.23
N ALA A 52 -12.30 1.13 -1.58
CA ALA A 52 -12.22 1.37 -0.14
C ALA A 52 -11.22 2.50 0.15
N HIS A 53 -11.59 3.39 1.08
CA HIS A 53 -10.70 4.42 1.58
C HIS A 53 -9.80 3.84 2.69
N ARG A 54 -8.51 4.13 2.60
CA ARG A 54 -7.46 3.79 3.57
C ARG A 54 -6.76 5.06 4.02
N GLN A 55 -6.62 5.22 5.33
CA GLN A 55 -6.08 6.45 5.92
C GLN A 55 -4.60 6.32 6.27
N THR A 56 -4.03 5.11 6.27
CA THR A 56 -2.62 4.86 6.57
C THR A 56 -1.96 4.00 5.49
N VAL A 57 -0.64 4.13 5.33
CA VAL A 57 0.15 3.26 4.43
C VAL A 57 0.08 1.79 4.88
N ASP A 58 -0.07 1.53 6.17
CA ASP A 58 -0.27 0.18 6.73
C ASP A 58 -1.59 -0.44 6.23
N GLU A 59 -2.71 0.24 6.48
CA GLU A 59 -4.04 -0.18 6.01
C GLU A 59 -4.08 -0.40 4.50
N LEU A 60 -3.35 0.44 3.76
CA LEU A 60 -3.23 0.33 2.31
C LEU A 60 -2.51 -0.96 1.91
N TRP A 61 -1.35 -1.28 2.50
CA TRP A 61 -0.65 -2.53 2.18
C TRP A 61 -1.40 -3.76 2.66
N SER A 62 -2.04 -3.72 3.81
CA SER A 62 -2.92 -4.80 4.29
C SER A 62 -4.02 -5.10 3.27
N ALA A 63 -4.69 -4.05 2.77
CA ALA A 63 -5.74 -4.19 1.77
C ALA A 63 -5.20 -4.67 0.42
N VAL A 64 -4.01 -4.22 0.01
CA VAL A 64 -3.35 -4.69 -1.23
C VAL A 64 -3.02 -6.18 -1.13
N LEU A 65 -2.43 -6.63 -0.03
CA LEU A 65 -2.12 -8.05 0.18
C LEU A 65 -3.38 -8.91 0.19
N GLY A 66 -4.46 -8.42 0.82
CA GLY A 66 -5.76 -9.08 0.80
C GLY A 66 -6.41 -9.22 -0.58
N CYS A 67 -5.95 -8.49 -1.61
CA CYS A 67 -6.42 -8.66 -2.98
C CYS A 67 -5.86 -9.92 -3.65
N PHE A 68 -4.80 -10.52 -3.11
CA PHE A 68 -4.12 -11.66 -3.70
C PHE A 68 -4.35 -12.93 -2.86
N PRO A 69 -5.24 -13.85 -3.28
CA PRO A 69 -5.52 -15.07 -2.53
C PRO A 69 -4.39 -16.11 -2.64
N ASP A 70 -3.51 -15.97 -3.64
CA ASP A 70 -2.41 -16.89 -3.89
C ASP A 70 -1.14 -16.44 -3.14
N ALA A 71 -0.66 -17.30 -2.24
CA ALA A 71 0.56 -17.06 -1.46
C ALA A 71 1.79 -16.79 -2.34
N SER A 72 1.89 -17.42 -3.51
CA SER A 72 3.02 -17.20 -4.43
C SER A 72 3.03 -15.78 -5.02
N VAL A 73 1.85 -15.19 -5.22
CA VAL A 73 1.70 -13.80 -5.68
C VAL A 73 2.06 -12.83 -4.55
N VAL A 74 1.68 -13.16 -3.31
CA VAL A 74 2.06 -12.42 -2.11
C VAL A 74 3.59 -12.42 -1.90
N ASP A 75 4.23 -13.58 -2.01
CA ASP A 75 5.70 -13.69 -1.91
C ASP A 75 6.41 -12.88 -3.01
N ARG A 76 5.92 -12.98 -4.24
CA ARG A 76 6.45 -12.18 -5.36
C ARG A 76 6.27 -10.68 -5.11
N LEU A 77 5.13 -10.26 -4.58
CA LEU A 77 4.88 -8.86 -4.24
C LEU A 77 5.83 -8.39 -3.14
N ASN A 78 6.04 -9.18 -2.09
CA ASN A 78 7.01 -8.86 -1.04
C ASN A 78 8.44 -8.74 -1.60
N GLY A 79 8.85 -9.65 -2.48
CA GLY A 79 10.13 -9.54 -3.18
C GLY A 79 10.25 -8.24 -3.99
N ARG A 80 9.19 -7.84 -4.71
CA ARG A 80 9.16 -6.58 -5.46
C ARG A 80 9.22 -5.35 -4.56
N ARG A 81 8.57 -5.38 -3.41
CA ARG A 81 8.61 -4.28 -2.42
C ARG A 81 10.02 -4.06 -1.90
N LEU A 82 10.71 -5.14 -1.53
CA LEU A 82 12.09 -5.09 -1.06
C LEU A 82 13.03 -4.59 -2.16
N ALA A 83 12.90 -5.11 -3.39
CA ALA A 83 13.70 -4.67 -4.52
C ALA A 83 13.46 -3.18 -4.86
N TYR A 84 12.19 -2.73 -4.83
CA TYR A 84 11.84 -1.33 -5.05
C TYR A 84 12.45 -0.42 -4.00
N ALA A 85 12.40 -0.81 -2.72
CA ALA A 85 12.97 -0.03 -1.61
C ALA A 85 14.52 -0.01 -1.61
N ALA A 86 15.15 -1.05 -2.14
CA ALA A 86 16.61 -1.14 -2.26
C ALA A 86 17.18 -0.32 -3.44
N ASP A 87 16.35 0.07 -4.41
CA ASP A 87 16.78 0.87 -5.55
C ASP A 87 17.14 2.31 -5.11
N PRO A 88 18.38 2.77 -5.35
CA PRO A 88 18.79 4.14 -5.04
C PRO A 88 17.90 5.22 -5.66
N ALA A 89 17.28 4.96 -6.81
CA ALA A 89 16.35 5.88 -7.47
C ALA A 89 15.05 6.10 -6.67
N ASN A 90 14.70 5.17 -5.78
CA ASN A 90 13.49 5.20 -4.96
C ASN A 90 13.77 5.63 -3.50
N ALA A 91 14.98 6.12 -3.21
CA ALA A 91 15.38 6.51 -1.87
C ALA A 91 14.42 7.54 -1.22
N GLY A 92 14.35 7.51 0.11
CA GLY A 92 13.50 8.41 0.88
C GLY A 92 12.07 7.89 1.04
N LEU A 93 11.07 8.73 0.78
CA LEU A 93 9.67 8.38 1.00
C LEU A 93 9.17 7.17 0.19
N PRO A 94 9.50 7.01 -1.11
CA PRO A 94 9.07 5.84 -1.87
C PRO A 94 9.58 4.53 -1.26
N ALA A 95 10.88 4.47 -0.89
CA ALA A 95 11.45 3.31 -0.22
C ALA A 95 10.77 3.00 1.12
N ARG A 96 10.51 4.02 1.95
CA ARG A 96 9.81 3.86 3.24
C ARG A 96 8.37 3.37 3.05
N ALA A 97 7.68 3.90 2.05
CA ALA A 97 6.32 3.47 1.71
C ALA A 97 6.31 2.02 1.22
N ALA A 98 7.26 1.60 0.38
CA ALA A 98 7.34 0.23 -0.12
C ALA A 98 7.71 -0.79 0.99
N ALA A 99 8.67 -0.44 1.85
CA ALA A 99 9.22 -1.31 2.88
C ALA A 99 8.32 -1.47 4.13
N LEU A 100 7.25 -0.69 4.26
CA LEU A 100 6.36 -0.75 5.43
C LEU A 100 5.56 -2.06 5.46
N LEU A 101 6.06 -3.08 6.15
CA LEU A 101 5.32 -4.32 6.34
C LEU A 101 4.06 -4.03 7.16
N PRO A 102 2.87 -4.41 6.66
CA PRO A 102 1.65 -4.22 7.43
C PRO A 102 1.69 -5.06 8.70
N ASP A 103 1.19 -4.50 9.79
CA ASP A 103 1.06 -5.25 11.05
C ASP A 103 0.06 -6.41 10.85
N PRO A 104 0.41 -7.66 11.25
CA PRO A 104 -0.51 -8.79 11.11
C PRO A 104 -1.81 -8.62 11.90
N ASP A 105 -1.86 -7.75 12.92
CA ASP A 105 -3.04 -7.59 13.77
C ASP A 105 -4.14 -6.69 13.15
N THR A 106 -3.82 -5.87 12.13
CA THR A 106 -4.79 -4.99 11.45
C THR A 106 -5.87 -5.76 10.67
N THR A 107 -5.71 -7.07 10.49
CA THR A 107 -6.70 -7.94 9.83
C THR A 107 -7.85 -8.36 10.75
N LYS A 108 -7.75 -8.17 12.08
CA LYS A 108 -8.75 -8.67 13.03
C LYS A 108 -9.95 -7.75 13.28
N GLU A 109 -9.92 -6.50 12.83
CA GLU A 109 -10.95 -5.50 13.20
C GLU A 109 -12.08 -5.31 12.16
N ILE A 110 -12.28 -6.24 11.23
CA ILE A 110 -13.38 -6.19 10.23
C ILE A 110 -14.37 -7.36 10.38
N LEU A 111 -14.36 -8.05 11.53
CA LEU A 111 -15.31 -9.11 11.82
C LEU A 111 -15.96 -8.93 13.19
N HIS A 112 -16.53 -7.75 13.46
CA HIS A 112 -17.62 -7.59 14.44
C HIS A 112 -18.38 -6.29 14.13
N ASP A 113 -19.45 -6.43 13.34
CA ASP A 113 -20.79 -5.87 13.63
C ASP A 113 -21.84 -6.75 12.94
#